data_AF-A0A7C5ZGH5-F1
#
_entry.id   AF-A0A7C5ZGH5-F1
#
_cell.length_a   1.000
_cell.length_b   1.000
_cell.length_c   1.000
_cell.angle_alpha   90.00
_cell.angle_beta   90.00
_cell.angle_gamma   90.00
#
_symmetry.space_group_name_H-M   'P 1'
#
loop_
_entity.id
_entity.type
_entity.pdbx_description
1 polymer ?
#
loop_
_entity_poly.entity_id
_entity_poly.type
_entity_poly.pdbx_seq_one_letter_code
_entity_poly.pdbx_strand_id
1 'polypeptide(L)' 'MSRPVTLFTGQWADLSLEQICQKAKSFGYDGLELACWGDHFEVDKALK' A
#
# COMPACT_ATOMS: atom_id res chain seq x y z
N MET A 1 5.59 -21.99 8.51
CA MET A 1 5.40 -20.84 7.60
C MET A 1 5.69 -19.58 8.38
N SER A 2 6.57 -18.70 7.90
CA SER A 2 6.69 -17.34 8.43
C SER A 2 5.40 -16.58 8.16
N ARG A 3 5.01 -15.69 9.09
CA ARG A 3 3.85 -14.83 8.89
C ARG A 3 4.20 -13.74 7.85
N PRO A 4 3.32 -13.39 6.91
CA PRO A 4 3.56 -12.28 5.99
C PRO A 4 3.77 -10.96 6.73
N VAL A 5 4.70 -10.14 6.25
CA VAL A 5 4.97 -8.78 6.75
C VAL A 5 4.55 -7.76 5.69
N THR A 6 3.64 -6.87 6.06
CA THR A 6 3.07 -5.86 5.16
C THR A 6 3.57 -4.47 5.50
N LEU A 7 3.74 -3.63 4.47
CA LEU A 7 4.06 -2.21 4.63
C LEU A 7 2.76 -1.38 4.64
N PHE A 8 2.56 -0.59 5.68
CA PHE A 8 1.49 0.40 5.72
C PHE A 8 1.85 1.62 4.84
N THR A 9 0.95 1.99 3.93
CA THR A 9 1.24 3.02 2.91
C THR A 9 0.91 4.45 3.37
N GLY A 10 0.41 4.66 4.58
CA GLY A 10 -0.03 5.99 5.05
C GLY A 10 1.06 7.08 5.04
N GLN A 11 2.29 6.69 5.39
CA GLN A 11 3.47 7.56 5.46
C GLN A 11 4.08 7.84 4.08
N TRP A 12 3.56 7.18 3.04
CA TRP A 12 4.09 7.20 1.68
C TRP A 12 3.07 7.80 0.69
N ALA A 13 2.07 8.52 1.18
CA ALA A 13 0.97 9.06 0.36
C ALA A 13 1.41 10.21 -0.58
N ASP A 14 2.67 10.62 -0.51
CA ASP A 14 3.33 11.49 -1.49
C ASP A 14 3.78 10.73 -2.75
N LEU A 15 3.83 9.39 -2.70
CA LEU A 15 4.10 8.51 -3.82
C LEU A 15 2.80 7.96 -4.40
N SER A 16 2.83 7.58 -5.68
CA SER A 16 1.71 6.84 -6.27
C SER A 16 1.65 5.40 -5.76
N LEU A 17 0.47 4.78 -5.84
CA LEU A 17 0.28 3.35 -5.53
C LEU A 17 1.29 2.45 -6.29
N GLU A 18 1.56 2.76 -7.56
CA GLU A 18 2.52 2.00 -8.37
C GLU A 18 3.95 2.13 -7.84
N GLN A 19 4.37 3.35 -7.49
CA GLN A 19 5.70 3.61 -6.96
C GLN A 19 5.93 2.91 -5.63
N ILE A 20 4.95 2.95 -4.71
CA ILE A 20 5.07 2.27 -3.42
C ILE A 20 5.01 0.75 -3.56
N CYS A 21 4.25 0.20 -4.52
CA CYS A 21 4.28 -1.24 -4.85
C CYS A 21 5.68 -1.70 -5.27
N GLN A 22 6.31 -0.97 -6.20
CA GLN A 22 7.67 -1.29 -6.67
C GLN A 22 8.69 -1.23 -5.52
N LYS A 23 8.60 -0.19 -4.69
CA LYS A 23 9.46 -0.01 -3.51
C LYS A 23 9.26 -1.11 -2.48
N ALA A 24 8.03 -1.42 -2.09
CA ALA A 24 7.72 -2.45 -1.09
C ALA A 24 8.27 -3.83 -1.50
N LYS A 25 8.17 -4.18 -2.79
CA LYS A 25 8.79 -5.39 -3.32
C LYS A 25 10.31 -5.35 -3.22
N SER A 26 10.94 -4.23 -3.57
CA SER A 26 12.40 -4.05 -3.46
C SER A 26 12.91 -4.08 -2.02
N PHE A 27 12.06 -3.68 -1.05
CA PHE A 27 12.36 -3.70 0.37
C PHE A 27 12.17 -5.09 1.00
N GLY A 28 11.50 -6.02 0.31
CA GLY A 28 11.24 -7.38 0.79
C GLY A 28 9.95 -7.54 1.61
N TYR A 29 9.00 -6.61 1.50
CA TYR A 29 7.66 -6.80 2.09
C TYR A 29 6.83 -7.78 1.26
N ASP A 30 5.99 -8.55 1.95
CA ASP A 30 5.10 -9.55 1.34
C ASP A 30 3.81 -8.92 0.79
N GLY A 31 3.46 -7.71 1.25
CA GLY A 31 2.26 -7.01 0.81
C GLY A 31 2.15 -5.58 1.33
N LEU A 32 1.01 -4.96 1.05
CA LEU A 32 0.69 -3.59 1.43
C LEU A 32 -0.58 -3.53 2.27
N GLU A 33 -0.59 -2.66 3.27
CA GLU A 33 -1.79 -2.18 3.94
C GLU A 33 -2.10 -0.79 3.36
N LEU A 34 -3.15 -0.71 2.54
CA LEU A 34 -3.50 0.49 1.77
C LEU A 34 -4.13 1.56 2.66
N ALA A 35 -3.52 2.73 2.71
CA ALA A 35 -4.12 3.91 3.30
C ALA A 35 -5.30 4.42 2.47
N CYS A 36 -6.32 4.92 3.15
CA CYS A 36 -7.55 5.47 2.55
C CYS A 36 -7.42 6.96 2.19
N TRP A 37 -6.25 7.38 1.70
CA TRP A 37 -5.98 8.75 1.24
C TRP A 37 -4.84 8.75 0.21
N GLY A 38 -4.59 9.90 -0.42
CA GLY A 38 -3.73 9.97 -1.60
C GLY A 38 -4.41 9.28 -2.79
N ASP A 39 -3.62 8.59 -3.63
CA ASP A 39 -4.12 7.77 -4.73
C ASP A 39 -4.13 6.25 -4.40
N HIS A 40 -3.91 5.88 -3.14
CA HIS A 40 -3.70 4.49 -2.72
C HIS A 40 -4.98 3.63 -2.72
N PHE A 41 -6.13 4.22 -2.37
CA PHE A 41 -7.41 3.49 -2.34
C PHE A 41 -8.62 4.44 -2.47
N GLU A 42 -9.47 4.19 -3.47
CA GLU A 42 -10.66 4.98 -3.74
C GLU A 42 -11.86 4.45 -2.91
N VAL A 43 -12.00 4.93 -1.68
CA VAL A 43 -13.04 4.48 -0.73
C VAL A 43 -14.44 4.59 -1.33
N ASP A 44 -14.75 5.67 -2.04
CA ASP A 44 -16.08 5.91 -2.60
C ASP A 44 -16.51 4.84 -3.62
N LYS A 45 -15.57 4.23 -4.33
CA LYS A 45 -15.87 3.13 -5.26
C LYS A 45 -16.25 1.84 -4.54
N ALA A 46 -15.90 1.70 -3.26
CA ALA A 46 -16.18 0.52 -2.45
C ALA A 46 -17.54 0.58 -1.71
N LEU A 47 -18.15 1.77 -1.57
CA LEU A 47 -19.33 2.01 -0.72
C LEU A 47 -20.69 1.68 -1.39
N LYS A 48 -20.84 0.51 -2.02
CA LYS A 48 -22.14 0.09 -2.58
C LYS A 48 -23.23 -0.10 -1.52
#